data_AF-A0A8T0SM13-F1
#
_entry.id   AF-A0A8T0SM13-F1
#
_cell.length_a   1.000
_cell.length_b   1.000
_cell.length_c   1.000
_cell.angle_alpha   90.00
_cell.angle_beta   90.00
_cell.angle_gamma   90.00
#
_symmetry.space_group_name_H-M   'P 1'
#
loop_
_entity.id
_entity.type
_entity.pdbx_description
1 polymer ?
#
loop_
_entity_poly.entity_id
_entity_poly.type
_entity_poly.pdbx_seq_one_letter_code
_entity_poly.pdbx_strand_id
1 'polypeptide(L)'
;MSARLRVEELRAELQRRGLDDSGNKTALVRRLDAAIRMEEKAAVAAAAADGDGVAADGVVVDGEGNGGGEGSKKRKRTGDGEEEGNGDASLEAAKLEGMSYRELQALAKSRGLAANGSKKDVIERLLSAPANATDDVQDEKRAPKGGVEKVEEGVKKEKMVAATKKGAAVLDQHIPNHIKANYHVLQLGDDIYDATLNQTNLGDNNNKFYIIQVLEPDAGGSFMVYNRWGRVGARGQDKLHGPFSRDQAIYEFAEKFQNKTNNLWCDRKKFKCYAKKYAWIEMDYGETDKETNKAEKKGSITDQIKETKLETRIAQFISLICNISMMKQQMVEIGYNADKLPLGKLSKPTILKGYDVLKRISNVISRADRRQLEQLTGEFYTVIPHDFGFRKMREFIIDSPQKLKAKLEMVEALGEIEIATKLLEDDSSDQDDPLYARYKQLHCDFTPLEADSEEYSMVIKPPTIFSSIMNIVVCNYLL
;
A
#
# COMPACT_ATOMS: atom_id res chain seq x y z
N MET A 1 32.41 -5.52 10.11
CA MET A 1 33.44 -6.25 10.90
C MET A 1 33.94 -5.43 12.10
N SER A 2 34.10 -4.12 11.93
CA SER A 2 34.38 -3.08 12.95
C SER A 2 33.57 -3.15 14.25
N ALA A 3 32.27 -3.49 14.21
CA ALA A 3 31.42 -3.52 15.41
C ALA A 3 31.84 -4.56 16.47
N ARG A 4 32.64 -5.56 16.08
CA ARG A 4 33.18 -6.59 16.98
C ARG A 4 34.50 -6.15 17.65
N LEU A 5 35.11 -5.06 17.19
CA LEU A 5 36.37 -4.55 17.74
C LEU A 5 36.14 -3.83 19.07
N ARG A 6 37.16 -3.86 19.93
CA ARG A 6 37.24 -3.08 21.17
C ARG A 6 37.54 -1.61 20.84
N VAL A 7 37.25 -0.70 21.77
CA VAL A 7 37.43 0.75 21.56
C VAL A 7 38.89 1.10 21.24
N GLU A 8 39.84 0.45 21.88
CA GLU A 8 41.28 0.64 21.64
C GLU A 8 41.68 0.22 20.21
N GLU A 9 41.17 -0.92 19.75
CA GLU A 9 41.40 -1.42 18.38
C GLU A 9 40.79 -0.48 17.33
N LEU A 10 39.60 0.05 17.60
CA LEU A 10 38.94 1.02 16.73
C LEU A 10 39.74 2.33 16.62
N ARG A 11 40.31 2.82 17.72
CA ARG A 11 41.15 4.03 17.72
C ARG A 11 42.46 3.80 16.99
N ALA A 12 43.13 2.67 17.23
CA ALA A 12 44.36 2.31 16.53
C ALA A 12 44.14 2.24 15.01
N GLU A 13 43.02 1.65 14.58
CA GLU A 13 42.72 1.48 13.15
C GLU A 13 42.29 2.78 12.45
N LEU A 14 41.72 3.74 13.21
CA LEU A 14 41.44 5.10 12.76
C LEU A 14 42.72 5.95 12.70
N GLN A 15 43.59 5.87 13.71
CA GLN A 15 44.90 6.54 13.72
C GLN A 15 45.78 6.06 12.56
N ARG A 16 45.78 4.75 12.27
CA ARG A 16 46.51 4.17 11.12
C ARG A 16 46.07 4.78 9.78
N ARG A 17 44.84 5.27 9.71
CA ARG A 17 44.25 5.94 8.54
C ARG A 17 44.32 7.45 8.58
N GLY A 18 44.95 8.03 9.61
CA GLY A 18 45.00 9.49 9.80
C GLY A 18 43.64 10.11 10.10
N LEU A 19 42.69 9.34 10.64
CA LEU A 19 41.33 9.81 10.96
C LEU A 19 41.19 10.09 12.46
N ASP A 20 40.34 11.07 12.79
CA ASP A 20 40.00 11.40 14.19
C ASP A 20 39.57 10.16 14.98
N ASP A 21 40.18 9.94 16.14
CA ASP A 21 39.98 8.77 17.02
C ASP A 21 39.23 9.14 18.32
N SER A 22 38.70 10.36 18.38
CA SER A 22 37.87 10.82 19.49
C SER A 22 36.40 10.38 19.36
N GLY A 23 35.71 10.28 20.51
CA GLY A 23 34.28 9.95 20.60
C GLY A 23 33.95 8.61 21.26
N ASN A 24 32.66 8.28 21.28
CA ASN A 24 32.14 7.03 21.83
C ASN A 24 32.31 5.86 20.84
N LYS A 25 32.19 4.61 21.33
CA LYS A 25 32.40 3.40 20.51
C LYS A 25 31.61 3.42 19.20
N THR A 26 30.36 3.87 19.25
CA THR A 26 29.48 3.95 18.08
C THR A 26 30.00 4.94 17.02
N ALA A 27 30.50 6.10 17.44
CA ALA A 27 31.10 7.08 16.54
C ALA A 27 32.37 6.54 15.87
N LEU A 28 33.22 5.83 16.62
CA LEU A 28 34.44 5.22 16.10
C LEU A 28 34.14 4.10 15.09
N VAL A 29 33.16 3.23 15.39
CA VAL A 29 32.70 2.18 14.46
C VAL A 29 32.19 2.80 13.16
N ARG A 30 31.33 3.84 13.25
CA ARG A 30 30.77 4.51 12.07
C ARG A 30 31.87 5.13 11.20
N ARG A 31 32.86 5.78 11.82
CA ARG A 31 33.97 6.43 11.12
C ARG A 31 34.86 5.40 10.44
N LEU A 32 35.14 4.28 11.11
CA LEU A 32 35.95 3.21 10.55
C LEU A 32 35.21 2.50 9.40
N ASP A 33 33.91 2.25 9.53
CA ASP A 33 33.10 1.66 8.45
C ASP A 33 33.01 2.58 7.23
N ALA A 34 32.91 3.90 7.44
CA ALA A 34 32.93 4.86 6.34
C ALA A 34 34.28 4.85 5.61
N ALA A 35 35.39 4.78 6.35
CA ALA A 35 36.73 4.70 5.79
C ALA A 35 36.96 3.43 4.97
N ILE A 36 36.57 2.27 5.50
CA ILE A 36 36.67 0.98 4.81
C ILE A 36 35.86 1.00 3.50
N ARG A 37 34.65 1.57 3.51
CA ARG A 37 33.83 1.70 2.29
C ARG A 37 34.45 2.61 1.24
N MET A 38 35.12 3.67 1.66
CA MET A 38 35.85 4.56 0.74
C MET A 38 37.07 3.85 0.15
N GLU A 39 37.78 3.04 0.94
CA GLU A 39 38.89 2.19 0.48
C GLU A 39 38.39 1.13 -0.51
N GLU A 40 37.29 0.44 -0.23
CA GLU A 40 36.68 -0.55 -1.12
C GLU A 40 36.22 0.10 -2.44
N LYS A 41 35.60 1.28 -2.37
CA LYS A 41 35.17 2.04 -3.55
C LYS A 41 36.36 2.53 -4.38
N ALA A 42 37.43 2.98 -3.72
CA ALA A 42 38.67 3.38 -4.38
C ALA A 42 39.39 2.18 -5.01
N ALA A 43 39.38 1.01 -4.37
CA ALA A 43 39.95 -0.22 -4.93
C ALA A 43 39.18 -0.71 -6.15
N VAL A 44 37.84 -0.62 -6.14
CA VAL A 44 37.00 -0.94 -7.31
C VAL A 44 37.20 0.08 -8.44
N ALA A 45 37.33 1.37 -8.11
CA ALA A 45 37.63 2.40 -9.09
C ALA A 45 39.04 2.25 -9.69
N ALA A 46 40.04 1.88 -8.89
CA ALA A 46 41.39 1.60 -9.37
C ALA A 46 41.44 0.35 -10.27
N ALA A 47 40.70 -0.71 -9.91
CA ALA A 47 40.56 -1.90 -10.75
C ALA A 47 39.79 -1.62 -12.07
N ALA A 48 38.94 -0.60 -12.10
CA ALA A 48 38.25 -0.14 -13.31
C ALA A 48 39.12 0.82 -14.16
N ALA A 49 40.07 1.52 -13.54
CA ALA A 49 40.98 2.46 -14.20
C ALA A 49 42.20 1.78 -14.86
N ASP A 50 42.54 0.55 -14.46
CA ASP A 50 43.60 -0.25 -15.11
C ASP A 50 43.19 -0.79 -16.50
N GLY A 51 42.00 -0.43 -16.99
CA GLY A 51 41.43 -0.85 -18.26
C GLY A 51 41.44 0.18 -19.39
N ASP A 52 41.89 1.42 -19.17
CA ASP A 52 41.95 2.40 -20.26
C ASP A 52 43.01 3.47 -20.00
N GLY A 53 44.06 3.46 -20.83
CA GLY A 53 45.10 4.49 -20.80
C GLY A 53 44.71 5.67 -21.66
N VAL A 54 44.98 6.90 -21.18
CA VAL A 54 45.81 7.94 -21.84
C VAL A 54 45.69 9.26 -21.04
N ALA A 55 46.80 10.00 -21.08
CA ALA A 55 47.24 11.15 -20.29
C ALA A 55 46.44 12.46 -20.39
N ALA A 56 46.58 13.30 -19.35
CA ALA A 56 47.09 14.70 -19.36
C ALA A 56 46.47 15.50 -18.18
N ASP A 57 47.28 15.89 -17.19
CA ASP A 57 47.77 17.27 -16.94
C ASP A 57 46.71 18.11 -16.18
N GLY A 58 46.85 18.45 -14.89
CA GLY A 58 47.89 19.27 -14.28
C GLY A 58 47.25 20.63 -13.91
N VAL A 59 47.22 20.99 -12.61
CA VAL A 59 47.28 22.37 -12.05
C VAL A 59 46.87 22.35 -10.56
N VAL A 60 47.85 22.77 -9.75
CA VAL A 60 47.82 23.16 -8.33
C VAL A 60 47.36 24.62 -8.19
N VAL A 61 46.68 25.01 -7.09
CA VAL A 61 46.92 26.26 -6.32
C VAL A 61 46.27 26.15 -4.92
N ASP A 62 47.06 26.47 -3.90
CA ASP A 62 46.80 26.59 -2.46
C ASP A 62 45.91 27.76 -2.03
N GLY A 63 45.44 27.75 -0.77
CA GLY A 63 44.92 28.96 -0.11
C GLY A 63 44.29 28.74 1.27
N GLU A 64 45.09 28.98 2.31
CA GLU A 64 44.78 28.96 3.76
C GLU A 64 43.75 30.02 4.22
N GLY A 65 43.17 29.88 5.43
CA GLY A 65 42.46 30.99 6.08
C GLY A 65 41.57 30.73 7.30
N ASN A 66 42.19 30.34 8.42
CA ASN A 66 41.92 30.59 9.85
C ASN A 66 40.62 31.30 10.36
N GLY A 67 40.13 30.89 11.55
CA GLY A 67 39.37 31.77 12.47
C GLY A 67 38.34 31.07 13.38
N GLY A 68 38.70 30.80 14.64
CA GLY A 68 37.84 30.17 15.65
C GLY A 68 36.94 31.10 16.46
N GLY A 69 36.14 30.51 17.37
CA GLY A 69 35.37 31.22 18.40
C GLY A 69 34.44 30.32 19.22
N GLU A 70 34.79 30.08 20.48
CA GLU A 70 34.05 29.32 21.49
C GLU A 70 32.82 30.06 22.06
N GLY A 71 31.86 29.33 22.66
CA GLY A 71 30.83 29.93 23.50
C GLY A 71 29.77 28.97 24.07
N SER A 72 29.98 28.50 25.29
CA SER A 72 29.07 27.65 26.11
C SER A 72 27.76 28.34 26.55
N LYS A 73 26.66 27.58 26.75
CA LYS A 73 25.93 27.50 28.05
C LYS A 73 24.73 26.54 28.08
N LYS A 74 24.63 25.87 29.21
CA LYS A 74 23.67 24.87 29.70
C LYS A 74 22.62 25.56 30.58
N ARG A 75 21.35 25.11 30.62
CA ARG A 75 20.47 25.25 31.80
C ARG A 75 19.32 24.25 31.82
N LYS A 76 19.01 23.80 33.04
CA LYS A 76 18.10 22.75 33.52
C LYS A 76 17.13 23.42 34.50
N ARG A 77 15.85 23.00 34.59
CA ARG A 77 15.12 22.80 35.86
C ARG A 77 13.72 22.20 35.70
N THR A 78 13.36 21.46 36.74
CA THR A 78 12.21 20.61 37.09
C THR A 78 11.20 21.35 37.99
N GLY A 79 10.00 20.78 38.22
CA GLY A 79 9.14 21.09 39.38
C GLY A 79 7.73 20.49 39.34
N ASP A 80 7.38 19.69 40.37
CA ASP A 80 6.10 19.03 40.70
C ASP A 80 5.20 19.84 41.68
N GLY A 81 3.95 19.37 41.91
CA GLY A 81 3.06 19.66 43.08
C GLY A 81 1.54 19.73 42.72
N GLU A 82 0.70 18.71 43.01
CA GLU A 82 -0.23 18.48 44.17
C GLU A 82 -1.46 19.44 44.21
N GLU A 83 -2.75 19.07 44.04
CA GLU A 83 -3.75 18.19 44.73
C GLU A 83 -4.83 19.03 45.49
N GLU A 84 -6.15 18.90 45.21
CA GLU A 84 -7.29 19.12 46.16
C GLU A 84 -8.67 18.60 45.62
N GLY A 85 -9.33 17.73 46.41
CA GLY A 85 -10.77 17.74 46.77
C GLY A 85 -11.90 17.25 45.81
N ASN A 86 -12.51 16.08 46.07
CA ASN A 86 -13.99 15.89 45.96
C ASN A 86 -14.50 14.59 46.67
N GLY A 87 -15.27 14.72 47.75
CA GLY A 87 -15.70 13.61 48.61
C GLY A 87 -16.96 12.83 48.19
N ASP A 88 -17.66 13.25 47.13
CA ASP A 88 -18.94 12.63 46.69
C ASP A 88 -18.73 11.63 45.52
N ALA A 89 -17.74 11.89 44.67
CA ALA A 89 -17.40 11.01 43.54
C ALA A 89 -16.87 9.63 43.97
N SER A 90 -16.33 9.51 45.18
CA SER A 90 -15.70 8.28 45.67
C SER A 90 -16.71 7.17 46.01
N LEU A 91 -17.95 7.52 46.36
CA LEU A 91 -19.02 6.55 46.69
C LEU A 91 -19.72 6.03 45.43
N GLU A 92 -19.95 6.89 44.44
CA GLU A 92 -20.53 6.49 43.15
C GLU A 92 -19.54 5.64 42.32
N ALA A 93 -18.24 5.96 42.38
CA ALA A 93 -17.19 5.16 41.75
C ALA A 93 -17.11 3.73 42.33
N ALA A 94 -17.15 3.59 43.67
CA ALA A 94 -17.13 2.28 44.33
C ALA A 94 -18.36 1.42 43.97
N LYS A 95 -19.53 2.05 43.79
CA LYS A 95 -20.76 1.36 43.40
C LYS A 95 -20.72 0.88 41.95
N LEU A 96 -20.16 1.68 41.04
CA LEU A 96 -19.99 1.32 39.63
C LEU A 96 -18.89 0.26 39.42
N GLU A 97 -17.82 0.27 40.21
CA GLU A 97 -16.77 -0.77 40.15
C GLU A 97 -17.29 -2.16 40.56
N GLY A 98 -18.24 -2.21 41.50
CA GLY A 98 -18.89 -3.43 41.96
C GLY A 98 -19.90 -4.04 40.99
N MET A 99 -20.37 -3.31 39.97
CA MET A 99 -21.33 -3.81 38.98
C MET A 99 -20.64 -4.73 37.94
N SER A 100 -21.38 -5.69 37.42
CA SER A 100 -20.93 -6.50 36.28
C SER A 100 -20.86 -5.66 35.01
N TYR A 101 -20.04 -6.08 34.04
CA TYR A 101 -19.88 -5.35 32.80
C TYR A 101 -21.21 -5.19 32.03
N ARG A 102 -22.11 -6.18 32.08
CA ARG A 102 -23.44 -6.10 31.46
C ARG A 102 -24.34 -5.04 32.11
N GLU A 103 -24.27 -4.90 33.42
CA GLU A 103 -25.05 -3.91 34.16
C GLU A 103 -24.56 -2.49 33.89
N LEU A 104 -23.24 -2.30 33.78
CA LEU A 104 -22.63 -1.02 33.37
C LEU A 104 -23.02 -0.64 31.94
N GLN A 105 -23.05 -1.61 31.01
CA GLN A 105 -23.52 -1.37 29.64
C GLN A 105 -25.00 -1.01 29.58
N ALA A 106 -25.84 -1.63 30.41
CA ALA A 106 -27.26 -1.31 30.50
C ALA A 106 -27.48 0.11 31.06
N LEU A 107 -26.74 0.48 32.12
CA LEU A 107 -26.79 1.79 32.73
C LEU A 107 -26.27 2.90 31.80
N ALA A 108 -25.22 2.62 31.03
CA ALA A 108 -24.72 3.55 30.00
C ALA A 108 -25.77 3.78 28.91
N LYS A 109 -26.42 2.72 28.42
CA LYS A 109 -27.51 2.84 27.43
C LYS A 109 -28.70 3.60 27.98
N SER A 110 -29.10 3.37 29.24
CA SER A 110 -30.23 4.09 29.84
C SER A 110 -29.92 5.56 30.08
N ARG A 111 -28.65 5.94 30.25
CA ARG A 111 -28.18 7.34 30.32
C ARG A 111 -27.83 7.94 28.94
N GLY A 112 -28.10 7.24 27.84
CA GLY A 112 -27.80 7.73 26.48
C GLY A 112 -26.30 7.76 26.13
N LEU A 113 -25.46 7.07 26.90
CA LEU A 113 -24.02 7.01 26.74
C LEU A 113 -23.60 5.77 25.94
N ALA A 114 -22.45 5.88 25.26
CA ALA A 114 -21.87 4.75 24.54
C ALA A 114 -21.54 3.61 25.52
N ALA A 115 -21.95 2.37 25.18
CA ALA A 115 -21.78 1.18 26.01
C ALA A 115 -20.70 0.21 25.49
N ASN A 116 -19.81 0.68 24.62
CA ASN A 116 -18.67 -0.04 24.07
C ASN A 116 -17.36 0.31 24.82
N GLY A 117 -16.32 -0.52 24.69
CA GLY A 117 -15.00 -0.28 25.30
C GLY A 117 -14.68 -1.22 26.46
N SER A 118 -13.65 -0.88 27.25
CA SER A 118 -13.28 -1.62 28.44
C SER A 118 -14.23 -1.32 29.61
N LYS A 119 -14.28 -2.20 30.63
CA LYS A 119 -15.10 -1.95 31.85
C LYS A 119 -14.78 -0.59 32.48
N LYS A 120 -13.50 -0.20 32.47
CA LYS A 120 -13.03 1.09 33.01
C LYS A 120 -13.54 2.26 32.18
N ASP A 121 -13.50 2.17 30.85
CA ASP A 121 -13.94 3.25 29.96
C ASP A 121 -15.45 3.54 30.10
N VAL A 122 -16.25 2.49 30.36
CA VAL A 122 -17.71 2.63 30.59
C VAL A 122 -17.99 3.26 31.96
N ILE A 123 -17.23 2.88 33.00
CA ILE A 123 -17.35 3.48 34.34
C ILE A 123 -16.95 4.96 34.30
N GLU A 124 -15.84 5.29 33.64
CA GLU A 124 -15.35 6.66 33.50
C GLU A 124 -16.39 7.56 32.81
N ARG A 125 -17.04 7.06 31.74
CA ARG A 125 -18.15 7.75 31.06
C ARG A 125 -19.39 7.92 31.95
N LEU A 126 -19.70 6.94 32.79
CA LEU A 126 -20.83 7.01 33.71
C LEU A 126 -20.61 8.02 34.83
N LEU A 127 -19.35 8.18 35.28
CA LEU A 127 -18.95 9.14 36.32
C LEU A 127 -18.84 10.58 35.81
N SER A 128 -18.60 10.79 34.50
CA SER A 128 -18.38 12.12 33.91
C SER A 128 -19.66 12.76 33.34
N ALA A 129 -20.83 12.13 33.47
CA ALA A 129 -22.11 12.67 33.02
C ALA A 129 -22.98 13.14 34.21
N PRO A 130 -23.57 14.35 34.17
CA PRO A 130 -24.41 14.85 35.27
C PRO A 130 -25.74 14.08 35.36
N ALA A 131 -26.09 13.60 36.54
CA ALA A 131 -27.37 12.95 36.81
C ALA A 131 -28.46 14.02 37.02
N ASN A 132 -29.32 14.24 36.02
CA ASN A 132 -30.75 14.61 36.18
C ASN A 132 -31.41 14.90 34.83
N ALA A 133 -32.33 14.01 34.43
CA ALA A 133 -33.55 14.32 33.66
C ALA A 133 -34.47 13.08 33.68
N THR A 134 -35.30 12.98 34.73
CA THR A 134 -36.67 12.45 34.65
C THR A 134 -37.56 13.61 34.17
N ASP A 135 -38.73 13.51 33.56
CA ASP A 135 -39.77 12.50 33.29
C ASP A 135 -40.49 12.95 31.99
N ASP A 136 -41.07 12.02 31.24
CA ASP A 136 -42.52 12.10 30.96
C ASP A 136 -43.02 10.83 30.27
N VAL A 137 -44.01 10.22 30.91
CA VAL A 137 -44.71 8.98 30.56
C VAL A 137 -46.04 9.34 29.91
N GLN A 138 -46.38 8.73 28.78
CA GLN A 138 -47.78 8.33 28.50
C GLN A 138 -47.85 6.96 27.83
N ASP A 139 -48.71 6.15 28.42
CA ASP A 139 -49.12 4.77 28.17
C ASP A 139 -50.18 4.70 27.05
N GLU A 140 -50.23 3.64 26.25
CA GLU A 140 -51.47 2.94 25.84
C GLU A 140 -51.18 1.62 25.10
N LYS A 141 -51.88 0.57 25.54
CA LYS A 141 -51.90 -0.82 25.03
C LYS A 141 -52.68 -0.97 23.71
N ARG A 142 -52.21 -1.86 22.80
CA ARG A 142 -52.97 -3.01 22.24
C ARG A 142 -52.18 -3.79 21.17
N ALA A 143 -52.19 -5.12 21.28
CA ALA A 143 -51.74 -6.09 20.28
C ALA A 143 -52.86 -6.39 19.23
N PRO A 144 -52.69 -7.36 18.30
CA PRO A 144 -51.73 -7.46 17.19
C PRO A 144 -52.47 -7.64 15.84
N LYS A 145 -51.78 -7.47 14.68
CA LYS A 145 -52.10 -8.17 13.41
C LYS A 145 -51.03 -7.91 12.36
N GLY A 146 -50.79 -8.93 11.54
CA GLY A 146 -49.57 -9.11 10.76
C GLY A 146 -49.54 -8.39 9.41
N GLY A 147 -48.37 -8.49 8.79
CA GLY A 147 -48.07 -7.93 7.48
C GLY A 147 -46.58 -8.13 7.21
N VAL A 148 -46.28 -8.67 6.05
CA VAL A 148 -44.95 -9.13 5.60
C VAL A 148 -43.98 -7.95 5.49
N GLU A 149 -42.89 -7.94 6.25
CA GLU A 149 -41.80 -6.99 6.07
C GLU A 149 -40.74 -7.54 5.10
N LYS A 150 -40.58 -6.80 4.00
CA LYS A 150 -39.41 -6.85 3.12
C LYS A 150 -38.19 -6.43 3.92
N VAL A 151 -37.16 -7.28 3.92
CA VAL A 151 -35.84 -6.94 4.43
C VAL A 151 -35.16 -6.04 3.39
N GLU A 152 -35.15 -4.74 3.62
CA GLU A 152 -34.16 -3.84 2.99
C GLU A 152 -32.86 -3.96 3.77
N GLU A 153 -31.91 -4.75 3.24
CA GLU A 153 -30.52 -4.70 3.67
C GLU A 153 -29.92 -3.35 3.28
N GLY A 154 -29.85 -2.44 4.25
CA GLY A 154 -29.07 -1.22 4.16
C GLY A 154 -27.58 -1.54 4.08
N VAL A 155 -27.06 -1.71 2.87
CA VAL A 155 -25.62 -1.69 2.59
C VAL A 155 -25.10 -0.30 2.96
N LYS A 156 -24.36 -0.21 4.07
CA LYS A 156 -23.56 0.97 4.39
C LYS A 156 -22.52 1.14 3.29
N LYS A 157 -22.75 2.10 2.39
CA LYS A 157 -21.72 2.62 1.49
C LYS A 157 -20.62 3.26 2.35
N GLU A 158 -19.55 2.52 2.59
CA GLU A 158 -18.31 3.11 3.08
C GLU A 158 -17.80 4.10 2.03
N LYS A 159 -17.63 5.34 2.47
CA LYS A 159 -17.24 6.48 1.64
C LYS A 159 -15.75 6.32 1.32
N MET A 160 -15.43 5.99 0.06
CA MET A 160 -14.06 5.98 -0.46
C MET A 160 -13.42 7.35 -0.25
N VAL A 161 -12.30 7.39 0.47
CA VAL A 161 -11.49 8.61 0.67
C VAL A 161 -10.35 8.54 -0.33
N ALA A 162 -10.37 9.45 -1.31
CA ALA A 162 -9.33 9.59 -2.32
C ALA A 162 -7.95 9.74 -1.67
N ALA A 163 -6.98 8.94 -2.13
CA ALA A 163 -5.61 9.02 -1.66
C ALA A 163 -4.95 10.31 -2.18
N THR A 164 -4.36 11.11 -1.30
CA THR A 164 -3.69 12.35 -1.69
C THR A 164 -2.26 12.01 -2.13
N LYS A 165 -1.97 12.06 -3.44
CA LYS A 165 -0.61 11.96 -3.97
C LYS A 165 0.04 13.34 -3.95
N LYS A 166 1.12 13.47 -3.17
CA LYS A 166 2.06 14.60 -3.20
C LYS A 166 3.42 13.94 -3.40
N GLY A 167 4.11 14.19 -4.51
CA GLY A 167 5.35 13.49 -4.90
C GLY A 167 5.15 12.24 -5.79
N ALA A 168 6.23 11.51 -6.08
CA ALA A 168 6.20 10.39 -7.03
C ALA A 168 5.47 9.15 -6.51
N ALA A 169 5.38 8.94 -5.19
CA ALA A 169 4.60 7.86 -4.60
C ALA A 169 3.40 8.37 -3.80
N VAL A 170 2.35 7.55 -3.74
CA VAL A 170 1.13 7.85 -2.98
C VAL A 170 1.37 7.56 -1.50
N LEU A 171 0.98 8.50 -0.63
CA LEU A 171 1.02 8.28 0.81
C LEU A 171 0.03 7.19 1.23
N ASP A 172 0.42 6.35 2.19
CA ASP A 172 -0.47 5.34 2.73
C ASP A 172 -1.78 5.96 3.27
N GLN A 173 -2.90 5.35 2.90
CA GLN A 173 -4.24 5.85 3.22
C GLN A 173 -4.53 5.97 4.72
N HIS A 174 -3.78 5.30 5.60
CA HIS A 174 -3.97 5.39 7.04
C HIS A 174 -3.07 6.42 7.73
N ILE A 175 -2.20 7.12 6.98
CA ILE A 175 -1.50 8.27 7.50
C ILE A 175 -2.53 9.37 7.86
N PRO A 176 -2.44 10.02 9.04
CA PRO A 176 -3.35 11.09 9.43
C PRO A 176 -3.42 12.23 8.39
N ASN A 177 -4.63 12.77 8.16
CA ASN A 177 -4.86 13.80 7.14
C ASN A 177 -4.00 15.05 7.30
N HIS A 178 -3.73 15.47 8.54
CA HIS A 178 -2.86 16.63 8.81
C HIS A 178 -1.39 16.40 8.38
N ILE A 179 -0.95 15.13 8.31
CA ILE A 179 0.37 14.77 7.78
C ILE A 179 0.29 14.72 6.25
N LYS A 180 -0.73 14.06 5.69
CA LYS A 180 -0.90 13.99 4.23
C LYS A 180 -0.96 15.34 3.53
N ALA A 181 -1.47 16.37 4.21
CA ALA A 181 -1.52 17.73 3.67
C ALA A 181 -0.14 18.40 3.54
N ASN A 182 0.81 18.01 4.40
CA ASN A 182 2.08 18.73 4.65
C ASN A 182 3.34 17.90 4.38
N TYR A 183 3.18 16.65 3.93
CA TYR A 183 4.27 15.74 3.65
C TYR A 183 4.07 15.07 2.29
N HIS A 184 5.17 14.62 1.70
CA HIS A 184 5.23 13.73 0.55
C HIS A 184 6.20 12.58 0.81
N VAL A 185 6.19 11.54 -0.02
CA VAL A 185 7.21 10.49 0.06
C VAL A 185 8.55 11.04 -0.44
N LEU A 186 9.62 10.86 0.33
CA LEU A 186 10.96 11.27 -0.04
C LEU A 186 11.40 10.61 -1.35
N GLN A 187 11.90 11.42 -2.28
CA GLN A 187 12.52 10.98 -3.52
C GLN A 187 13.90 11.63 -3.67
N LEU A 188 14.94 10.82 -3.92
CA LEU A 188 16.29 11.29 -4.22
C LEU A 188 16.72 10.76 -5.58
N GLY A 189 16.69 11.61 -6.61
CA GLY A 189 16.87 11.16 -8.00
C GLY A 189 15.79 10.14 -8.38
N ASP A 190 16.23 8.96 -8.83
CA ASP A 190 15.33 7.85 -9.20
C ASP A 190 14.92 6.99 -8.00
N ASP A 191 15.48 7.24 -6.82
CA ASP A 191 15.21 6.46 -5.61
C ASP A 191 14.02 7.05 -4.85
N ILE A 192 12.86 6.39 -4.97
CA ILE A 192 11.67 6.67 -4.15
C ILE A 192 11.74 5.82 -2.87
N TYR A 193 11.73 6.46 -1.70
CA TYR A 193 11.81 5.77 -0.40
C TYR A 193 10.43 5.27 0.07
N ASP A 194 9.88 4.36 -0.72
CA ASP A 194 8.65 3.61 -0.45
C ASP A 194 8.91 2.12 -0.68
N ALA A 195 8.48 1.28 0.25
CA ALA A 195 8.57 -0.17 0.11
C ALA A 195 7.29 -0.85 0.59
N THR A 196 6.61 -1.53 -0.34
CA THR A 196 5.55 -2.49 -0.04
C THR A 196 6.14 -3.90 -0.05
N LEU A 197 6.01 -4.59 1.07
CA LEU A 197 6.55 -5.93 1.29
C LEU A 197 5.42 -6.91 1.55
N ASN A 198 5.56 -8.13 1.04
CA ASN A 198 4.58 -9.19 1.24
C ASN A 198 5.24 -10.51 1.64
N GLN A 199 4.54 -11.32 2.42
CA GLN A 199 5.00 -12.64 2.84
C GLN A 199 3.82 -13.60 2.98
N THR A 200 3.84 -14.67 2.20
CA THR A 200 2.86 -15.76 2.29
C THR A 200 3.53 -17.10 2.57
N ASN A 201 3.01 -17.81 3.57
CA ASN A 201 3.35 -19.19 3.91
C ASN A 201 2.06 -19.91 4.32
N LEU A 202 1.67 -20.93 3.54
CA LEU A 202 0.38 -21.59 3.68
C LEU A 202 0.32 -22.47 4.92
N GLY A 203 1.38 -23.22 5.21
CA GLY A 203 1.48 -24.12 6.35
C GLY A 203 1.36 -23.40 7.69
N ASP A 204 2.00 -22.24 7.82
CA ASP A 204 1.94 -21.40 9.02
C ASP A 204 0.73 -20.44 9.01
N ASN A 205 -0.17 -20.55 8.03
CA ASN A 205 -1.31 -19.65 7.83
C ASN A 205 -0.95 -18.15 7.79
N ASN A 206 0.24 -17.84 7.26
CA ASN A 206 0.74 -16.48 7.13
C ASN A 206 0.43 -15.95 5.74
N ASN A 207 -0.20 -14.79 5.67
CA ASN A 207 -0.20 -13.91 4.49
C ASN A 207 -0.27 -12.49 5.05
N LYS A 208 0.88 -11.80 5.01
CA LYS A 208 1.19 -10.59 5.78
C LYS A 208 1.83 -9.56 4.88
N PHE A 209 1.45 -8.30 5.06
CA PHE A 209 2.11 -7.16 4.43
C PHE A 209 2.94 -6.36 5.43
N TYR A 210 3.92 -5.62 4.90
CA TYR A 210 4.64 -4.58 5.61
C TYR A 210 4.91 -3.41 4.65
N ILE A 211 4.51 -2.20 5.02
CA ILE A 211 4.71 -0.96 4.26
C ILE A 211 5.70 -0.10 5.05
N ILE A 212 6.64 0.51 4.35
CA ILE A 212 7.64 1.44 4.88
C ILE A 212 7.65 2.66 3.97
N GLN A 213 7.45 3.87 4.51
CA GLN A 213 7.50 5.12 3.77
C GLN A 213 8.34 6.15 4.52
N VAL A 214 9.29 6.80 3.84
CA VAL A 214 9.95 8.00 4.37
C VAL A 214 9.15 9.22 3.95
N LEU A 215 8.75 10.02 4.93
CA LEU A 215 7.95 11.23 4.74
C LEU A 215 8.84 12.47 4.84
N GLU A 216 8.83 13.27 3.78
CA GLU A 216 9.50 14.57 3.68
C GLU A 216 8.48 15.71 3.85
N PRO A 217 8.73 16.69 4.73
CA PRO A 217 7.84 17.84 4.90
C PRO A 217 7.98 18.83 3.74
N ASP A 218 6.86 19.36 3.24
CA ASP A 218 6.87 20.29 2.11
C ASP A 218 7.45 21.68 2.46
N ALA A 219 7.22 22.13 3.68
CA ALA A 219 7.69 23.42 4.18
C ALA A 219 9.13 23.35 4.73
N GLY A 220 9.82 22.22 4.52
CA GLY A 220 11.07 21.90 5.20
C GLY A 220 10.86 21.53 6.67
N GLY A 221 11.87 20.91 7.28
CA GLY A 221 11.83 20.50 8.68
C GLY A 221 12.31 19.08 8.91
N SER A 222 11.64 18.39 9.85
CA SER A 222 12.01 17.03 10.24
C SER A 222 11.31 15.98 9.41
N PHE A 223 12.06 14.95 9.05
CA PHE A 223 11.58 13.76 8.33
C PHE A 223 10.92 12.78 9.30
N MET A 224 10.04 11.95 8.78
CA MET A 224 9.40 10.86 9.52
C MET A 224 9.50 9.55 8.74
N VAL A 225 9.41 8.43 9.45
CA VAL A 225 9.31 7.10 8.82
C VAL A 225 8.01 6.45 9.26
N TYR A 226 7.14 6.17 8.32
CA TYR A 226 5.87 5.49 8.54
C TYR A 226 6.02 4.00 8.27
N ASN A 227 5.58 3.18 9.23
CA ASN A 227 5.52 1.73 9.10
C ASN A 227 4.07 1.27 9.27
N ARG A 228 3.57 0.39 8.41
CA ARG A 228 2.28 -0.28 8.58
C ARG A 228 2.37 -1.75 8.27
N TRP A 229 1.78 -2.61 9.10
CA TRP A 229 1.88 -4.06 8.92
C TRP A 229 0.66 -4.80 9.40
N GLY A 230 0.41 -5.98 8.84
CA GLY A 230 -0.72 -6.79 9.25
C GLY A 230 -1.05 -7.90 8.26
N ARG A 231 -2.26 -8.44 8.42
CA ARG A 231 -2.87 -9.40 7.48
C ARG A 231 -3.19 -8.68 6.17
N VAL A 232 -2.83 -9.25 5.02
CA VAL A 232 -3.26 -8.70 3.72
C VAL A 232 -4.79 -8.68 3.67
N GLY A 233 -5.37 -7.56 3.24
CA GLY A 233 -6.81 -7.31 3.28
C GLY A 233 -7.29 -6.52 4.49
N ALA A 234 -6.52 -6.54 5.59
CA ALA A 234 -6.87 -5.81 6.79
C ALA A 234 -6.10 -4.48 6.91
N ARG A 235 -6.65 -3.55 7.71
CA ARG A 235 -5.99 -2.28 8.06
C ARG A 235 -4.58 -2.49 8.63
N GLY A 236 -4.44 -3.46 9.54
CA GLY A 236 -3.19 -3.72 10.27
C GLY A 236 -2.93 -2.74 11.42
N GLN A 237 -1.71 -2.77 11.93
CA GLN A 237 -1.17 -1.80 12.88
C GLN A 237 -0.22 -0.86 12.15
N ASP A 238 -0.06 0.35 12.67
CA ASP A 238 0.86 1.34 12.13
C ASP A 238 1.68 2.01 13.22
N LYS A 239 2.80 2.60 12.82
CA LYS A 239 3.67 3.39 13.68
C LYS A 239 4.40 4.43 12.86
N LEU A 240 4.32 5.67 13.33
CA LEU A 240 5.10 6.79 12.83
C LEU A 240 6.33 7.00 13.71
N HIS A 241 7.50 7.11 13.09
CA HIS A 241 8.79 7.30 13.75
C HIS A 241 9.36 8.67 13.38
N GLY A 242 10.05 9.29 14.34
CA GLY A 242 10.67 10.60 14.18
C GLY A 242 10.39 11.48 15.41
N PRO A 243 10.70 12.78 15.33
CA PRO A 243 11.31 13.47 14.18
C PRO A 243 12.75 13.03 13.90
N PHE A 244 13.17 13.05 12.62
CA PHE A 244 14.51 12.69 12.18
C PHE A 244 15.11 13.75 11.24
N SER A 245 16.44 13.74 11.12
CA SER A 245 17.12 14.30 9.94
C SER A 245 16.90 13.38 8.72
N ARG A 246 17.12 13.92 7.51
CA ARG A 246 17.00 13.14 6.25
C ARG A 246 17.81 11.85 6.30
N ASP A 247 19.09 11.94 6.69
CA ASP A 247 20.00 10.79 6.69
C ASP A 247 19.60 9.74 7.74
N GLN A 248 19.07 10.18 8.90
CA GLN A 248 18.51 9.27 9.91
C GLN A 248 17.26 8.56 9.41
N ALA A 249 16.35 9.27 8.72
CA ALA A 249 15.13 8.67 8.18
C ALA A 249 15.46 7.64 7.08
N ILE A 250 16.41 7.94 6.21
CA ILE A 250 16.93 7.00 5.20
C ILE A 250 17.55 5.77 5.87
N TYR A 251 18.34 5.96 6.93
CA TYR A 251 18.93 4.86 7.68
C TYR A 251 17.86 3.97 8.32
N GLU A 252 16.89 4.55 9.03
CA GLU A 252 15.79 3.81 9.67
C GLU A 252 14.96 3.01 8.65
N PHE A 253 14.70 3.61 7.49
CA PHE A 253 14.04 2.93 6.37
C PHE A 253 14.86 1.75 5.85
N ALA A 254 16.14 1.98 5.52
CA ALA A 254 17.00 0.95 4.93
C ALA A 254 17.28 -0.20 5.92
N GLU A 255 17.46 0.12 7.20
CA GLU A 255 17.64 -0.86 8.27
C GLU A 255 16.36 -1.69 8.45
N LYS A 256 15.18 -1.05 8.46
CA LYS A 256 13.91 -1.77 8.54
C LYS A 256 13.70 -2.68 7.33
N PHE A 257 13.96 -2.19 6.12
CA PHE A 257 13.89 -2.97 4.89
C PHE A 257 14.80 -4.19 4.98
N GLN A 258 16.08 -4.01 5.33
CA GLN A 258 17.04 -5.11 5.46
C GLN A 258 16.63 -6.12 6.53
N ASN A 259 16.14 -5.68 7.68
CA ASN A 259 15.67 -6.59 8.74
C ASN A 259 14.51 -7.49 8.27
N LYS A 260 13.61 -6.94 7.44
CA LYS A 260 12.43 -7.66 6.93
C LYS A 260 12.73 -8.55 5.73
N THR A 261 13.65 -8.14 4.86
CA THR A 261 13.91 -8.81 3.57
C THR A 261 15.24 -9.55 3.50
N ASN A 262 16.19 -9.28 4.39
CA ASN A 262 17.61 -9.64 4.28
C ASN A 262 18.31 -9.07 3.01
N ASN A 263 17.77 -8.04 2.39
CA ASN A 263 18.37 -7.36 1.24
C ASN A 263 18.72 -5.91 1.62
N LEU A 264 19.80 -5.38 1.03
CA LEU A 264 20.12 -3.95 1.14
C LEU A 264 19.21 -3.15 0.21
N TRP A 265 18.78 -1.96 0.66
CA TRP A 265 17.93 -1.09 -0.15
C TRP A 265 18.61 -0.61 -1.43
N CYS A 266 19.91 -0.30 -1.38
CA CYS A 266 20.70 0.10 -2.55
C CYS A 266 20.79 -1.01 -3.62
N ASP A 267 20.74 -2.27 -3.21
CA ASP A 267 20.82 -3.44 -4.10
C ASP A 267 19.44 -4.02 -4.45
N ARG A 268 18.35 -3.28 -4.21
CA ARG A 268 16.98 -3.77 -4.41
C ARG A 268 16.69 -4.24 -5.84
N LYS A 269 17.39 -3.72 -6.85
CA LYS A 269 17.27 -4.22 -8.25
C LYS A 269 17.75 -5.67 -8.41
N LYS A 270 18.61 -6.14 -7.50
CA LYS A 270 19.12 -7.52 -7.43
C LYS A 270 18.45 -8.31 -6.29
N PHE A 271 17.18 -8.00 -5.99
CA PHE A 271 16.45 -8.58 -4.87
C PHE A 271 16.46 -10.11 -4.90
N LYS A 272 16.76 -10.72 -3.75
CA LYS A 272 16.68 -12.17 -3.54
C LYS A 272 15.63 -12.50 -2.49
N CYS A 273 14.71 -13.40 -2.84
CA CYS A 273 13.75 -13.95 -1.89
C CYS A 273 14.45 -14.92 -0.94
N TYR A 274 14.21 -14.78 0.37
CA TYR A 274 14.71 -15.70 1.39
C TYR A 274 13.54 -16.39 2.11
N ALA A 275 13.74 -17.65 2.48
CA ALA A 275 12.73 -18.41 3.22
C ALA A 275 12.34 -17.68 4.51
N LYS A 276 11.03 -17.59 4.79
CA LYS A 276 10.46 -16.92 5.97
C LYS A 276 10.81 -15.42 6.08
N LYS A 277 11.26 -14.78 5.00
CA LYS A 277 11.41 -13.32 4.91
C LYS A 277 10.35 -12.71 4.00
N TYR A 278 10.21 -11.40 4.06
CA TYR A 278 9.31 -10.68 3.15
C TYR A 278 9.95 -10.53 1.78
N ALA A 279 9.14 -10.61 0.73
CA ALA A 279 9.51 -10.20 -0.61
C ALA A 279 9.11 -8.73 -0.82
N TRP A 280 9.92 -8.01 -1.58
CA TRP A 280 9.59 -6.65 -2.02
C TRP A 280 8.72 -6.70 -3.27
N ILE A 281 7.62 -5.96 -3.26
CA ILE A 281 6.72 -5.79 -4.39
C ILE A 281 7.10 -4.50 -5.08
N GLU A 282 7.61 -4.62 -6.29
CA GLU A 282 8.04 -3.48 -7.10
C GLU A 282 6.82 -2.82 -7.72
N MET A 283 6.61 -1.56 -7.34
CA MET A 283 5.54 -0.71 -7.85
C MET A 283 6.07 0.16 -8.98
N ASP A 284 5.27 0.36 -10.03
CA ASP A 284 5.54 1.33 -11.09
C ASP A 284 4.80 2.63 -10.75
N TYR A 285 5.55 3.60 -10.27
CA TYR A 285 5.02 4.88 -9.83
C TYR A 285 4.95 5.94 -10.95
N GLY A 286 5.47 5.64 -12.15
CA GLY A 286 5.52 6.54 -13.31
C GLY A 286 6.31 7.84 -13.09
N GLU A 287 6.92 8.42 -14.13
CA GLU A 287 7.54 9.76 -14.06
C GLU A 287 6.51 10.90 -14.21
N THR A 288 5.28 10.61 -14.57
CA THR A 288 4.26 11.61 -14.93
C THR A 288 2.88 11.26 -14.41
N ASP A 289 2.79 10.66 -13.23
CA ASP A 289 1.57 10.69 -12.44
C ASP A 289 1.40 12.09 -11.80
N LYS A 290 1.29 13.12 -12.63
CA LYS A 290 0.50 14.28 -12.23
C LYS A 290 -0.95 13.81 -12.34
N GLU A 291 -1.39 12.96 -11.40
CA GLU A 291 -2.78 13.02 -10.98
C GLU A 291 -2.93 14.45 -10.48
N THR A 292 -3.37 15.31 -11.39
CA THR A 292 -3.80 16.64 -11.05
C THR A 292 -4.75 16.46 -9.88
N ASN A 293 -4.59 17.27 -8.84
CA ASN A 293 -5.68 17.59 -7.92
C ASN A 293 -6.83 18.26 -8.69
N LYS A 294 -7.30 17.66 -9.79
CA LYS A 294 -8.67 17.81 -10.22
C LYS A 294 -9.43 16.96 -9.22
N ALA A 295 -9.88 17.64 -8.15
CA ALA A 295 -11.16 17.33 -7.56
C ALA A 295 -12.04 16.82 -8.70
N GLU A 296 -12.51 15.58 -8.60
CA GLU A 296 -13.55 15.07 -9.48
C GLU A 296 -14.52 16.23 -9.68
N LYS A 297 -14.52 16.86 -10.87
CA LYS A 297 -15.72 17.55 -11.29
C LYS A 297 -16.69 16.39 -11.39
N LYS A 298 -17.45 16.19 -10.32
CA LYS A 298 -18.59 15.28 -10.24
C LYS A 298 -19.67 15.80 -11.18
N GLY A 299 -19.37 15.87 -12.47
CA GLY A 299 -20.37 15.60 -13.47
C GLY A 299 -20.65 14.11 -13.34
N SER A 300 -21.91 13.75 -13.21
CA SER A 300 -22.31 12.36 -13.34
C SER A 300 -21.80 11.82 -14.68
N ILE A 301 -21.62 10.50 -14.83
CA ILE A 301 -21.36 9.87 -16.14
C ILE A 301 -22.37 10.38 -17.19
N THR A 302 -23.60 10.65 -16.77
CA THR A 302 -24.66 11.26 -17.58
C THR A 302 -24.39 12.68 -18.05
N ASP A 303 -23.56 13.47 -17.36
CA ASP A 303 -23.22 14.83 -17.77
C ASP A 303 -22.07 14.80 -18.80
N GLN A 304 -21.08 13.93 -18.60
CA GLN A 304 -20.00 13.73 -19.56
C GLN A 304 -20.50 13.20 -20.92
N ILE A 305 -21.50 12.30 -20.90
CA ILE A 305 -22.13 11.79 -22.13
C ILE A 305 -22.92 12.88 -22.89
N LYS A 306 -23.39 13.92 -22.20
CA LYS A 306 -24.13 15.03 -22.84
C LYS A 306 -23.22 16.11 -23.40
N GLU A 307 -22.04 16.27 -22.82
CA GLU A 307 -21.09 17.34 -23.18
C GLU A 307 -20.09 16.90 -24.27
N THR A 308 -19.99 15.60 -24.54
CA THR A 308 -19.01 15.05 -25.48
C THR A 308 -19.38 15.24 -26.95
N LYS A 309 -18.36 15.33 -27.82
CA LYS A 309 -18.46 15.37 -29.29
C LYS A 309 -18.81 14.02 -29.91
N LEU A 310 -18.80 12.95 -29.11
CA LEU A 310 -19.11 11.59 -29.56
C LEU A 310 -20.61 11.37 -29.72
N GLU A 311 -20.99 10.50 -30.67
CA GLU A 311 -22.36 9.97 -30.72
C GLU A 311 -22.69 9.24 -29.41
N THR A 312 -23.91 9.40 -28.91
CA THR A 312 -24.37 8.83 -27.63
C THR A 312 -24.05 7.34 -27.46
N ARG A 313 -24.22 6.50 -28.50
CA ARG A 313 -23.91 5.06 -28.44
C ARG A 313 -22.42 4.79 -28.25
N ILE A 314 -21.58 5.55 -28.96
CA ILE A 314 -20.12 5.48 -28.83
C ILE A 314 -19.71 6.00 -27.44
N ALA A 315 -20.24 7.14 -27.00
CA ALA A 315 -19.96 7.72 -25.70
C ALA A 315 -20.28 6.75 -24.54
N GLN A 316 -21.43 6.07 -24.61
CA GLN A 316 -21.82 5.03 -23.65
C GLN A 316 -20.86 3.85 -23.67
N PHE A 317 -20.46 3.37 -24.85
CA PHE A 317 -19.52 2.27 -25.00
C PHE A 317 -18.13 2.62 -24.44
N ILE A 318 -17.58 3.78 -24.80
CA ILE A 318 -16.29 4.27 -24.30
C ILE A 318 -16.34 4.46 -22.78
N SER A 319 -17.43 5.02 -22.25
CA SER A 319 -17.62 5.15 -20.80
C SER A 319 -17.66 3.81 -20.09
N LEU A 320 -18.17 2.76 -20.72
CA LEU A 320 -18.25 1.41 -20.15
C LEU A 320 -16.87 0.75 -20.11
N ILE A 321 -16.17 0.70 -21.25
CA ILE A 321 -14.89 -0.01 -21.36
C ILE A 321 -13.75 0.69 -20.62
N CYS A 322 -13.82 2.02 -20.44
CA CYS A 322 -12.85 2.80 -19.67
C CYS A 322 -13.23 2.96 -18.19
N ASN A 323 -14.18 2.17 -17.68
CA ASN A 323 -14.63 2.29 -16.30
C ASN A 323 -13.67 1.59 -15.32
N ILE A 324 -12.72 2.35 -14.78
CA ILE A 324 -11.73 1.89 -13.80
C ILE A 324 -12.41 1.29 -12.55
N SER A 325 -13.55 1.82 -12.11
CA SER A 325 -14.25 1.29 -10.93
C SER A 325 -14.80 -0.12 -11.18
N MET A 326 -15.30 -0.39 -12.38
CA MET A 326 -15.72 -1.76 -12.76
C MET A 326 -14.52 -2.71 -12.82
N MET A 327 -13.39 -2.27 -13.37
CA MET A 327 -12.14 -3.06 -13.37
C MET A 327 -11.68 -3.38 -11.94
N LYS A 328 -11.72 -2.38 -11.03
CA LYS A 328 -11.38 -2.55 -9.60
C LYS A 328 -12.29 -3.57 -8.94
N GLN A 329 -13.59 -3.47 -9.14
CA GLN A 329 -14.55 -4.40 -8.55
C GLN A 329 -14.29 -5.85 -9.00
N GLN A 330 -14.08 -6.06 -10.31
CA GLN A 330 -13.76 -7.38 -10.83
C GLN A 330 -12.48 -7.96 -10.22
N MET A 331 -11.42 -7.15 -10.05
CA MET A 331 -10.19 -7.63 -9.44
C MET A 331 -10.37 -8.03 -7.96
N VAL A 332 -11.17 -7.27 -7.20
CA VAL A 332 -11.51 -7.62 -5.82
C VAL A 332 -12.29 -8.93 -5.73
N GLU A 333 -13.25 -9.17 -6.64
CA GLU A 333 -14.03 -10.42 -6.69
C GLU A 333 -13.14 -11.66 -6.91
N ILE A 334 -12.08 -11.54 -7.70
CA ILE A 334 -11.13 -12.64 -7.96
C ILE A 334 -10.09 -12.78 -6.80
N GLY A 335 -10.16 -11.91 -5.79
CA GLY A 335 -9.39 -11.97 -4.55
C GLY A 335 -8.08 -11.16 -4.55
N TYR A 336 -7.92 -10.24 -5.51
CA TYR A 336 -6.80 -9.31 -5.55
C TYR A 336 -7.01 -8.16 -4.55
N ASN A 337 -5.92 -7.72 -3.89
CA ASN A 337 -5.99 -6.63 -2.93
C ASN A 337 -5.80 -5.25 -3.61
N ALA A 338 -6.92 -4.67 -4.06
CA ALA A 338 -6.93 -3.36 -4.73
C ALA A 338 -6.55 -2.18 -3.80
N ASP A 339 -6.76 -2.30 -2.48
CA ASP A 339 -6.44 -1.23 -1.52
C ASP A 339 -4.94 -1.04 -1.32
N LYS A 340 -4.18 -2.13 -1.44
CA LYS A 340 -2.73 -2.14 -1.24
C LYS A 340 -1.97 -1.88 -2.53
N LEU A 341 -2.55 -2.35 -3.63
CA LEU A 341 -1.96 -2.28 -4.95
C LEU A 341 -2.99 -1.65 -5.87
N PRO A 342 -3.05 -0.30 -5.95
CA PRO A 342 -3.94 0.35 -6.88
C PRO A 342 -3.68 -0.19 -8.29
N LEU A 343 -4.77 -0.52 -8.98
CA LEU A 343 -4.73 -1.03 -10.34
C LEU A 343 -3.85 -0.14 -11.21
N GLY A 344 -2.96 -0.76 -11.99
CA GLY A 344 -2.04 -0.05 -12.87
C GLY A 344 -0.66 0.28 -12.31
N LYS A 345 -0.46 0.15 -10.98
CA LYS A 345 0.83 0.46 -10.34
C LYS A 345 1.68 -0.77 -10.03
N LEU A 346 1.24 -1.96 -10.42
CA LEU A 346 2.07 -3.16 -10.32
C LEU A 346 3.05 -3.19 -11.50
N SER A 347 4.34 -3.31 -11.23
CA SER A 347 5.35 -3.29 -12.29
C SER A 347 5.27 -4.54 -13.20
N LYS A 348 5.54 -4.35 -14.50
CA LYS A 348 5.63 -5.46 -15.48
C LYS A 348 6.54 -6.60 -15.01
N PRO A 349 7.74 -6.37 -14.43
CA PRO A 349 8.57 -7.43 -13.88
C PRO A 349 7.87 -8.25 -12.78
N THR A 350 7.02 -7.64 -11.96
CA THR A 350 6.29 -8.35 -10.91
C THR A 350 5.18 -9.23 -11.49
N ILE A 351 4.46 -8.75 -12.52
CA ILE A 351 3.46 -9.55 -13.24
C ILE A 351 4.12 -10.76 -13.93
N LEU A 352 5.26 -10.55 -14.59
CA LEU A 352 6.02 -11.64 -15.23
C LEU A 352 6.54 -12.67 -14.22
N LYS A 353 7.00 -12.24 -13.04
CA LYS A 353 7.35 -13.16 -11.95
C LYS A 353 6.13 -13.98 -11.52
N GLY A 354 4.94 -13.39 -11.46
CA GLY A 354 3.69 -14.09 -11.19
C GLY A 354 3.43 -15.22 -12.19
N TYR A 355 3.58 -14.94 -13.49
CA TYR A 355 3.48 -15.95 -14.55
C TYR A 355 4.50 -17.07 -14.43
N ASP A 356 5.77 -16.75 -14.14
CA ASP A 356 6.81 -17.76 -14.00
C ASP A 356 6.50 -18.76 -12.88
N VAL A 357 6.00 -18.27 -11.74
CA VAL A 357 5.57 -19.14 -10.64
C VAL A 357 4.36 -19.99 -11.04
N LEU A 358 3.36 -19.44 -11.72
CA LEU A 358 2.20 -20.21 -12.21
C LEU A 358 2.62 -21.28 -13.24
N LYS A 359 3.59 -20.99 -14.11
CA LYS A 359 4.17 -21.95 -15.05
C LYS A 359 4.86 -23.09 -14.31
N ARG A 360 5.61 -22.79 -13.24
CA ARG A 360 6.22 -23.81 -12.37
C ARG A 360 5.16 -24.66 -11.67
N ILE A 361 4.04 -24.07 -11.23
CA ILE A 361 2.90 -24.81 -10.68
C ILE A 361 2.32 -25.76 -11.72
N SER A 362 2.09 -25.30 -12.96
CA SER A 362 1.58 -26.11 -14.07
C SER A 362 2.41 -27.39 -14.31
N ASN A 363 3.73 -27.29 -14.22
CA ASN A 363 4.64 -28.43 -14.42
C ASN A 363 4.55 -29.49 -13.31
N VAL A 364 4.09 -29.11 -12.11
CA VAL A 364 4.06 -29.96 -10.91
C VAL A 364 2.65 -30.44 -10.59
N ILE A 365 1.60 -29.73 -11.03
CA ILE A 365 0.20 -29.99 -10.66
C ILE A 365 -0.27 -31.40 -11.04
N SER A 366 0.26 -31.97 -12.12
CA SER A 366 -0.03 -33.34 -12.55
C SER A 366 0.63 -34.43 -11.68
N ARG A 367 1.68 -34.09 -10.92
CA ARG A 367 2.48 -35.03 -10.13
C ARG A 367 1.97 -35.23 -8.70
N ALA A 368 0.92 -34.51 -8.29
CA ALA A 368 0.32 -34.54 -6.96
C ALA A 368 1.30 -34.32 -5.78
N ASP A 369 2.45 -33.66 -5.99
CA ASP A 369 3.36 -33.27 -4.90
C ASP A 369 2.78 -32.07 -4.12
N ARG A 370 2.02 -32.39 -3.07
CA ARG A 370 1.35 -31.38 -2.24
C ARG A 370 2.31 -30.40 -1.56
N ARG A 371 3.51 -30.85 -1.15
CA ARG A 371 4.47 -29.97 -0.46
C ARG A 371 5.06 -28.96 -1.42
N GLN A 372 5.43 -29.43 -2.61
CA GLN A 372 5.94 -28.56 -3.66
C GLN A 372 4.87 -27.57 -4.14
N LEU A 373 3.62 -28.03 -4.33
CA LEU A 373 2.50 -27.15 -4.68
C LEU A 373 2.21 -26.10 -3.60
N GLU A 374 2.30 -26.47 -2.33
CA GLU A 374 2.13 -25.53 -1.22
C GLU A 374 3.21 -24.45 -1.23
N GLN A 375 4.48 -24.83 -1.44
CA GLN A 375 5.60 -23.90 -1.54
C GLN A 375 5.43 -22.94 -2.72
N LEU A 376 5.15 -23.48 -3.92
CA LEU A 376 4.96 -22.68 -5.12
C LEU A 376 3.73 -21.76 -5.02
N THR A 377 2.64 -22.24 -4.43
CA THR A 377 1.47 -21.41 -4.18
C THR A 377 1.79 -20.27 -3.21
N GLY A 378 2.60 -20.55 -2.18
CA GLY A 378 3.07 -19.52 -1.25
C GLY A 378 3.96 -18.48 -1.91
N GLU A 379 4.83 -18.91 -2.82
CA GLU A 379 5.63 -18.03 -3.66
C GLU A 379 4.75 -17.14 -4.54
N PHE A 380 3.73 -17.72 -5.20
CA PHE A 380 2.79 -16.98 -6.04
C PHE A 380 2.05 -15.90 -5.25
N TYR A 381 1.43 -16.25 -4.11
CA TYR A 381 0.74 -15.29 -3.25
C TYR A 381 1.66 -14.34 -2.50
N THR A 382 2.97 -14.58 -2.53
CA THR A 382 3.98 -13.63 -2.06
C THR A 382 4.25 -12.59 -3.13
N VAL A 383 4.40 -12.99 -4.39
CA VAL A 383 4.64 -12.09 -5.54
C VAL A 383 3.38 -11.30 -5.93
N ILE A 384 2.21 -11.93 -5.90
CA ILE A 384 0.91 -11.33 -6.21
C ILE A 384 0.07 -11.34 -4.93
N PRO A 385 0.02 -10.24 -4.16
CA PRO A 385 -0.73 -10.18 -2.91
C PRO A 385 -2.24 -10.43 -3.12
N HIS A 386 -2.80 -11.28 -2.27
CA HIS A 386 -4.21 -11.64 -2.29
C HIS A 386 -4.86 -11.41 -0.93
N ASP A 387 -6.11 -10.98 -0.96
CA ASP A 387 -6.94 -10.93 0.23
C ASP A 387 -7.73 -12.24 0.38
N PHE A 388 -7.40 -13.00 1.42
CA PHE A 388 -8.12 -14.22 1.79
C PHE A 388 -8.98 -14.05 3.05
N GLY A 389 -9.05 -12.84 3.59
CA GLY A 389 -9.57 -12.55 4.91
C GLY A 389 -8.87 -13.38 5.99
N PHE A 390 -9.64 -13.85 6.96
CA PHE A 390 -9.16 -14.69 8.06
C PHE A 390 -9.31 -16.20 7.80
N ARG A 391 -9.59 -16.59 6.55
CA ARG A 391 -9.65 -18.00 6.15
C ARG A 391 -8.26 -18.64 6.15
N LYS A 392 -8.23 -19.98 6.24
CA LYS A 392 -6.99 -20.73 6.35
C LYS A 392 -6.29 -20.82 5.00
N MET A 393 -5.03 -20.39 4.93
CA MET A 393 -4.26 -20.30 3.68
C MET A 393 -4.15 -21.63 2.91
N ARG A 394 -4.12 -22.76 3.62
CA ARG A 394 -4.11 -24.12 3.02
C ARG A 394 -5.31 -24.45 2.14
N GLU A 395 -6.42 -23.72 2.27
CA GLU A 395 -7.61 -23.90 1.43
C GLU A 395 -7.39 -23.31 0.02
N PHE A 396 -6.43 -22.39 -0.11
CA PHE A 396 -6.12 -21.68 -1.34
C PHE A 396 -4.93 -22.27 -2.09
N ILE A 397 -4.51 -23.50 -1.78
CA ILE A 397 -3.49 -24.21 -2.57
C ILE A 397 -3.98 -24.33 -4.02
N ILE A 398 -3.11 -24.02 -4.98
CA ILE A 398 -3.37 -24.18 -6.41
C ILE A 398 -3.05 -25.63 -6.77
N ASP A 399 -4.01 -26.51 -6.52
CA ASP A 399 -3.90 -27.97 -6.69
C ASP A 399 -4.82 -28.55 -7.77
N SER A 400 -5.57 -27.71 -8.48
CA SER A 400 -6.39 -28.14 -9.62
C SER A 400 -6.16 -27.29 -10.87
N PRO A 401 -6.31 -27.86 -12.08
CA PRO A 401 -6.23 -27.12 -13.33
C PRO A 401 -7.18 -25.92 -13.38
N GLN A 402 -8.36 -26.03 -12.77
CA GLN A 402 -9.36 -24.96 -12.72
C GLN A 402 -8.86 -23.79 -11.86
N LYS A 403 -8.26 -24.05 -10.69
CA LYS A 403 -7.66 -23.00 -9.86
C LYS A 403 -6.49 -22.34 -10.57
N LEU A 404 -5.64 -23.12 -11.24
CA LEU A 404 -4.52 -22.60 -12.02
C LEU A 404 -5.00 -21.69 -13.15
N LYS A 405 -6.00 -22.13 -13.92
CA LYS A 405 -6.60 -21.33 -15.00
C LYS A 405 -7.15 -20.00 -14.47
N ALA A 406 -7.93 -20.02 -13.39
CA ALA A 406 -8.46 -18.81 -12.78
C ALA A 406 -7.35 -17.83 -12.32
N LYS A 407 -6.19 -18.34 -11.88
CA LYS A 407 -5.05 -17.50 -11.51
C LYS A 407 -4.27 -16.98 -12.72
N LEU A 408 -4.20 -17.73 -13.81
CA LEU A 408 -3.63 -17.26 -15.07
C LEU A 408 -4.46 -16.11 -15.65
N GLU A 409 -5.78 -16.29 -15.74
CA GLU A 409 -6.73 -15.25 -16.19
C GLU A 409 -6.64 -13.98 -15.34
N MET A 410 -6.46 -14.13 -14.01
CA MET A 410 -6.22 -12.98 -13.14
C MET A 410 -4.93 -12.23 -13.50
N VAL A 411 -3.80 -12.93 -13.66
CA VAL A 411 -2.51 -12.28 -13.93
C VAL A 411 -2.52 -11.63 -15.33
N GLU A 412 -3.24 -12.22 -16.28
CA GLU A 412 -3.50 -11.65 -17.61
C GLU A 412 -4.29 -10.35 -17.51
N ALA A 413 -5.41 -10.37 -16.79
CA ALA A 413 -6.20 -9.17 -16.54
C ALA A 413 -5.39 -8.07 -15.84
N LEU A 414 -4.48 -8.41 -14.91
CA LEU A 414 -3.58 -7.43 -14.28
C LEU A 414 -2.63 -6.78 -15.29
N GLY A 415 -2.14 -7.54 -16.27
CA GLY A 415 -1.32 -7.01 -17.36
C GLY A 415 -2.10 -6.09 -18.31
N GLU A 416 -3.31 -6.50 -18.70
CA GLU A 416 -4.19 -5.68 -19.54
C GLU A 416 -4.59 -4.37 -18.85
N ILE A 417 -4.93 -4.45 -17.56
CA ILE A 417 -5.26 -3.30 -16.73
C ILE A 417 -4.07 -2.35 -16.63
N GLU A 418 -2.84 -2.86 -16.45
CA GLU A 418 -1.63 -2.01 -16.39
C GLU A 418 -1.43 -1.19 -17.66
N ILE A 419 -1.64 -1.82 -18.82
CA ILE A 419 -1.57 -1.15 -20.11
C ILE A 419 -2.73 -0.16 -20.26
N ALA A 420 -3.95 -0.57 -19.92
CA ALA A 420 -5.14 0.27 -20.03
C ALA A 420 -5.06 1.50 -19.13
N THR A 421 -4.55 1.38 -17.90
CA THR A 421 -4.37 2.53 -17.01
C THR A 421 -3.34 3.51 -17.55
N LYS A 422 -2.24 3.03 -18.14
CA LYS A 422 -1.24 3.89 -18.78
C LYS A 422 -1.82 4.64 -19.97
N LEU A 423 -2.62 3.95 -20.80
CA LEU A 423 -3.32 4.58 -21.92
C LEU A 423 -4.28 5.68 -21.43
N LEU A 424 -4.99 5.44 -20.32
CA LEU A 424 -5.93 6.41 -19.74
C LEU A 424 -5.27 7.60 -19.03
N GLU A 425 -4.02 7.45 -18.59
CA GLU A 425 -3.22 8.49 -17.92
C GLU A 425 -2.50 9.44 -18.91
N ASP A 426 -2.34 9.05 -20.17
CA ASP A 426 -1.71 9.89 -21.19
C ASP A 426 -2.58 11.10 -21.55
N ASP A 427 -2.23 12.26 -20.98
CA ASP A 427 -2.87 13.57 -21.19
C ASP A 427 -2.78 14.01 -22.67
N SER A 428 -3.74 13.58 -23.49
CA SER A 428 -3.99 14.20 -24.79
C SER A 428 -4.77 15.50 -24.61
N SER A 429 -4.49 16.45 -25.50
CA SER A 429 -4.72 17.91 -25.41
C SER A 429 -6.16 18.42 -25.21
N ASP A 430 -7.16 17.55 -25.08
CA ASP A 430 -8.59 17.89 -25.05
C ASP A 430 -9.16 17.76 -23.62
N GLN A 431 -8.67 18.59 -22.69
CA GLN A 431 -9.11 18.61 -21.28
C GLN A 431 -10.61 18.94 -21.09
N ASP A 432 -11.25 19.48 -22.13
CA ASP A 432 -12.66 19.86 -22.15
C ASP A 432 -13.61 18.70 -22.51
N ASP A 433 -13.10 17.61 -23.12
CA ASP A 433 -13.90 16.41 -23.46
C ASP A 433 -13.12 15.11 -23.17
N PRO A 434 -13.13 14.66 -21.91
CA PRO A 434 -12.37 13.48 -21.48
C PRO A 434 -12.79 12.18 -22.17
N LEU A 435 -14.07 12.05 -22.57
CA LEU A 435 -14.55 10.85 -23.27
C LEU A 435 -14.03 10.79 -24.70
N TYR A 436 -14.02 11.92 -25.41
CA TYR A 436 -13.47 12.00 -26.75
C TYR A 436 -11.94 11.81 -26.78
N ALA A 437 -11.23 12.32 -25.77
CA ALA A 437 -9.81 12.06 -25.59
C ALA A 437 -9.52 10.55 -25.49
N ARG A 438 -10.29 9.83 -24.65
CA ARG A 438 -10.19 8.37 -24.52
C ARG A 438 -10.52 7.62 -25.80
N TYR A 439 -11.55 8.06 -26.53
CA TYR A 439 -11.87 7.50 -27.85
C TYR A 439 -10.68 7.59 -28.81
N LYS A 440 -10.04 8.76 -28.91
CA LYS A 440 -8.88 8.97 -29.80
C LYS A 440 -7.70 8.08 -29.44
N GLN A 441 -7.46 7.83 -28.15
CA GLN A 441 -6.38 6.96 -27.67
C GLN A 441 -6.54 5.50 -28.10
N LEU A 442 -7.77 5.04 -28.40
CA LEU A 442 -7.99 3.69 -28.91
C LEU A 442 -7.53 3.52 -30.35
N HIS A 443 -7.28 4.63 -31.07
CA HIS A 443 -6.85 4.63 -32.48
C HIS A 443 -7.73 3.74 -33.37
N CYS A 444 -9.03 3.70 -33.08
CA CYS A 444 -10.00 2.85 -33.75
C CYS A 444 -11.29 3.63 -33.97
N ASP A 445 -11.80 3.61 -35.20
CA ASP A 445 -13.04 4.27 -35.54
C ASP A 445 -14.24 3.38 -35.24
N PHE A 446 -15.19 3.91 -34.47
CA PHE A 446 -16.42 3.22 -34.14
C PHE A 446 -17.57 3.82 -34.95
N THR A 447 -18.33 2.97 -35.64
CA THR A 447 -19.54 3.37 -36.36
C THR A 447 -20.69 2.50 -35.88
N PRO A 448 -21.69 3.07 -35.19
CA PRO A 448 -22.85 2.30 -34.77
C PRO A 448 -23.66 1.80 -35.96
N LEU A 449 -24.07 0.53 -35.90
CA LEU A 449 -24.95 -0.06 -36.89
C LEU A 449 -26.41 0.24 -36.56
N GLU A 450 -27.17 0.61 -37.59
CA GLU A 450 -28.61 0.80 -37.47
C GLU A 450 -29.34 -0.55 -37.40
N ALA A 451 -30.39 -0.61 -36.58
CA ALA A 451 -31.10 -1.86 -36.29
C ALA A 451 -31.84 -2.43 -37.51
N ASP A 452 -32.10 -1.61 -38.52
CA ASP A 452 -32.74 -1.96 -39.79
C ASP A 452 -31.72 -2.28 -40.91
N SER A 453 -30.41 -2.16 -40.65
CA SER A 453 -29.37 -2.51 -41.61
C SER A 453 -29.30 -4.02 -41.85
N GLU A 454 -28.91 -4.39 -43.07
CA GLU A 454 -28.71 -5.79 -43.44
C GLU A 454 -27.57 -6.41 -42.60
N GLU A 455 -26.50 -5.65 -42.37
CA GLU A 455 -25.36 -6.04 -41.55
C GLU A 455 -25.78 -6.36 -40.11
N TYR A 456 -26.64 -5.53 -39.50
CA TYR A 456 -27.17 -5.81 -38.17
C TYR A 456 -27.98 -7.11 -38.15
N SER A 457 -28.84 -7.32 -39.16
CA SER A 457 -29.62 -8.56 -39.33
C SER A 457 -28.73 -9.80 -39.44
N MET A 458 -27.61 -9.72 -40.17
CA MET A 458 -26.64 -10.81 -40.30
C MET A 458 -25.95 -11.14 -38.96
N VAL A 459 -25.67 -10.14 -38.12
CA VAL A 459 -25.03 -10.35 -36.81
C VAL A 459 -26.00 -10.99 -35.81
N ILE A 460 -27.26 -10.56 -35.76
CA ILE A 460 -28.26 -11.11 -34.82
C ILE A 460 -28.79 -12.49 -35.27
N LYS A 461 -28.79 -12.76 -36.57
CA LYS A 461 -29.19 -14.03 -37.18
C LYS A 461 -28.03 -14.53 -38.04
N PRO A 462 -26.93 -14.99 -37.40
CA PRO A 462 -25.84 -15.57 -38.16
C PRO A 462 -26.41 -16.71 -39.01
N PRO A 463 -26.05 -16.79 -40.31
CA PRO A 463 -26.57 -17.82 -41.19
C PRO A 463 -26.37 -19.20 -40.56
N THR A 464 -27.35 -20.10 -40.74
CA THR A 464 -27.50 -21.41 -40.09
C THR A 464 -26.22 -22.28 -40.10
N ILE A 465 -25.31 -22.00 -41.02
CA ILE A 465 -23.96 -22.56 -41.14
C ILE A 465 -23.12 -22.29 -39.86
N PHE A 466 -23.19 -21.10 -39.27
CA PHE A 466 -22.47 -20.77 -38.03
C PHE A 466 -23.03 -21.48 -36.80
N SER A 467 -24.35 -21.70 -36.74
CA SER A 467 -25.00 -22.49 -35.66
C SER A 467 -24.56 -23.97 -35.69
N SER A 468 -24.32 -24.52 -36.89
CA SER A 468 -23.75 -25.87 -37.04
C SER A 468 -22.27 -25.93 -36.65
N ILE A 469 -21.48 -24.91 -37.00
CA ILE A 469 -20.03 -24.86 -36.66
C ILE A 469 -19.82 -24.62 -35.16
N MET A 470 -20.59 -23.76 -34.50
CA MET A 470 -20.51 -23.58 -33.04
C MET A 470 -20.91 -24.85 -32.28
N ASN A 471 -21.94 -25.57 -32.71
CA ASN A 471 -22.29 -26.85 -32.11
C ASN A 471 -21.21 -27.93 -32.32
N ILE A 472 -20.53 -27.93 -33.47
CA ILE A 472 -19.41 -28.85 -33.73
C ILE A 472 -18.19 -28.53 -32.86
N VAL A 473 -17.88 -27.25 -32.63
CA VAL A 473 -16.76 -26.85 -31.77
C VAL A 473 -17.07 -27.11 -30.28
N VAL A 474 -18.31 -26.89 -29.83
CA VAL A 474 -18.70 -27.18 -28.43
C VAL A 474 -18.75 -28.70 -28.15
N CYS A 475 -19.16 -29.53 -29.11
CA CYS A 475 -19.16 -30.99 -28.93
C CYS A 475 -17.76 -31.63 -28.93
N ASN A 476 -16.76 -31.04 -29.61
CA ASN A 476 -15.39 -31.59 -29.64
C ASN A 476 -14.56 -31.26 -28.39
N TYR A 477 -15.06 -30.46 -27.44
CA TYR A 477 -14.41 -30.19 -26.16
C TYR A 477 -15.07 -30.93 -24.97
N LEU A 478 -16.05 -31.80 -25.22
CA LEU A 478 -16.79 -32.57 -24.21
C LEU A 478 -16.77 -34.10 -24.42
N LEU A 479 -15.85 -34.60 -25.26
CA LEU A 479 -15.44 -36.01 -25.34
C LEU A 479 -13.94 -36.10 -25.07
#